data_AF-A0A2A3LJ19-F1
#
_entry.id   AF-A0A2A3LJ19-F1
#
_cell.length_a   1.000
_cell.length_b   1.000
_cell.length_c   1.000
_cell.angle_alpha   90.00
_cell.angle_beta   90.00
_cell.angle_gamma   90.00
#
_symmetry.space_group_name_H-M   'P 1'
#
loop_
_entity.id
_entity.type
_entity.pdbx_description
1 polymer ?
#
loop_
_entity_poly.entity_id
_entity_poly.type
_entity_poly.pdbx_seq_one_letter_code
_entity_poly.pdbx_strand_id
1 'polypeptide(L)'
;MPSCFPVVPFTIKGRCFMPIPLLRRALQGLVLAAGLVVAGGASAHVTLVSSTPAADSHVSAFHHIELTFDGAVQPGASRVTVSRINGDRTLTPVENITVTHSNENRTLHAVPAQALSQGDYQVEWRVVGGDDHPVGGRYDFMIH
;
A
#
# COMPACT_ATOMS: atom_id res chain seq x y z
N MET A 1 57.98 -0.61 -81.08
CA MET A 1 57.61 0.69 -80.50
C MET A 1 57.38 0.50 -79.01
N PRO A 2 58.29 0.89 -78.10
CA PRO A 2 57.99 0.93 -76.68
C PRO A 2 57.76 2.38 -76.23
N SER A 3 56.59 2.64 -75.68
CA SER A 3 56.29 3.90 -74.98
C SER A 3 56.37 3.65 -73.48
N CYS A 4 57.27 4.38 -72.83
CA CYS A 4 57.41 4.49 -71.38
C CYS A 4 56.12 4.96 -70.71
N PHE A 5 55.85 4.47 -69.49
CA PHE A 5 55.21 5.26 -68.44
C PHE A 5 55.84 4.96 -67.07
N PRO A 6 55.89 5.97 -66.16
CA PRO A 6 56.82 6.01 -65.04
C PRO A 6 56.30 5.35 -63.75
N VAL A 7 57.26 4.91 -62.94
CA VAL A 7 57.13 4.54 -61.53
C VAL A 7 57.03 5.80 -60.66
N VAL A 8 56.17 5.79 -59.64
CA VAL A 8 56.18 6.74 -58.52
C VAL A 8 56.15 6.00 -57.16
N PRO A 9 56.66 6.60 -56.07
CA PRO A 9 57.24 5.89 -54.94
C PRO A 9 56.34 5.70 -53.70
N PHE A 10 56.88 4.88 -52.78
CA PHE A 10 56.54 4.64 -51.37
C PHE A 10 55.98 5.83 -50.55
N THR A 11 55.06 5.56 -49.59
CA THR A 11 55.20 5.93 -48.14
C THR A 11 53.98 5.54 -47.25
N ILE A 12 54.22 4.64 -46.28
CA ILE A 12 53.88 4.62 -44.82
C ILE A 12 52.43 4.92 -44.32
N LYS A 13 51.79 3.84 -43.82
CA LYS A 13 51.21 3.65 -42.46
C LYS A 13 50.11 4.59 -41.93
N GLY A 14 48.92 4.02 -41.69
CA GLY A 14 47.92 4.57 -40.79
C GLY A 14 46.88 3.53 -40.40
N ARG A 15 47.02 2.91 -39.23
CA ARG A 15 45.95 2.13 -38.60
C ARG A 15 44.86 3.13 -38.18
N CYS A 16 43.71 3.11 -38.86
CA CYS A 16 42.52 3.81 -38.38
C CYS A 16 41.95 3.07 -37.18
N PHE A 17 42.20 3.61 -35.99
CA PHE A 17 41.45 3.32 -34.77
C PHE A 17 40.03 3.87 -34.98
N MET A 18 39.07 3.01 -35.29
CA MET A 18 37.67 3.44 -35.36
C MET A 18 37.17 3.77 -33.94
N PRO A 19 36.48 4.90 -33.76
CA PRO A 19 36.01 5.34 -32.46
C PRO A 19 34.86 4.45 -31.96
N ILE A 20 34.65 4.44 -30.65
CA ILE A 20 33.63 3.66 -29.92
C ILE A 20 32.40 4.55 -29.58
N PRO A 21 31.68 5.21 -30.52
CA PRO A 21 30.50 6.00 -30.16
C PRO A 21 29.22 5.14 -30.08
N LEU A 22 29.18 4.00 -30.79
CA LEU A 22 27.98 3.14 -30.87
C LEU A 22 27.75 2.35 -29.56
N LEU A 23 28.81 1.86 -28.93
CA LEU A 23 28.71 1.09 -27.68
C LEU A 23 28.22 1.97 -26.51
N ARG A 24 28.61 3.25 -26.49
CA ARG A 24 28.13 4.23 -25.50
C ARG A 24 26.63 4.51 -25.64
N ARG A 25 26.10 4.58 -26.86
CA ARG A 25 24.67 4.80 -27.10
C ARG A 25 23.81 3.57 -26.78
N ALA A 26 24.33 2.36 -27.03
CA ALA A 26 23.67 1.13 -26.63
C ALA A 26 23.57 0.99 -25.09
N LEU A 27 24.64 1.36 -24.36
CA LEU A 27 24.64 1.36 -22.90
C LEU A 27 23.64 2.39 -22.32
N GLN A 28 23.55 3.58 -22.93
CA GLN A 28 22.60 4.62 -22.53
C GLN A 28 21.14 4.20 -22.75
N GLY A 29 20.83 3.49 -23.83
CA GLY A 29 19.49 2.95 -24.08
C GLY A 29 19.07 1.86 -23.08
N LEU A 30 20.01 1.03 -22.65
CA LEU A 30 19.75 -0.06 -21.68
C LEU A 30 19.47 0.47 -20.26
N VAL A 31 20.14 1.56 -19.84
CA VAL A 31 19.90 2.21 -18.55
C VAL A 31 18.51 2.85 -18.48
N LEU A 32 18.03 3.46 -19.58
CA LEU A 32 16.66 4.00 -19.62
C LEU A 32 15.58 2.91 -19.56
N ALA A 33 15.80 1.75 -20.19
CA ALA A 33 14.84 0.65 -20.18
C ALA A 33 14.72 -0.06 -18.81
N ALA A 34 15.82 -0.10 -18.03
CA ALA A 34 15.82 -0.70 -16.70
C ALA A 34 15.09 0.13 -15.63
N GLY A 35 14.86 1.42 -15.88
CA GLY A 35 14.23 2.34 -14.91
C GLY A 35 12.70 2.24 -14.80
N LEU A 36 12.01 1.59 -15.75
CA LEU A 36 10.53 1.61 -15.82
C LEU A 36 9.82 0.55 -14.95
N VAL A 37 10.53 -0.35 -14.27
CA VAL A 37 9.91 -1.58 -13.73
C VAL A 37 9.34 -1.44 -12.30
N VAL A 38 9.48 -0.28 -11.64
CA VAL A 38 8.93 -0.09 -10.27
C VAL A 38 8.01 1.12 -10.19
N ALA A 39 6.92 1.11 -10.96
CA ALA A 39 5.76 1.91 -10.65
C ALA A 39 4.86 1.09 -9.70
N GLY A 40 5.17 1.11 -8.40
CA GLY A 40 4.23 0.62 -7.39
C GLY A 40 2.99 1.50 -7.43
N GLY A 41 1.81 0.91 -7.57
CA GLY A 41 0.55 1.65 -7.54
C GLY A 41 0.38 2.33 -6.18
N ALA A 42 0.37 3.66 -6.14
CA ALA A 42 -0.10 4.39 -4.98
C ALA A 42 -1.63 4.29 -4.96
N SER A 43 -2.19 3.47 -4.06
CA SER A 43 -3.63 3.52 -3.83
C SER A 43 -3.95 4.85 -3.15
N ALA A 44 -4.72 5.68 -3.84
CA ALA A 44 -5.25 6.91 -3.26
C ALA A 44 -6.32 6.59 -2.21
N HIS A 45 -7.12 5.54 -2.47
CA HIS A 45 -8.14 5.05 -1.55
C HIS A 45 -7.54 4.10 -0.53
N VAL A 46 -7.85 4.32 0.74
CA VAL A 46 -7.47 3.43 1.83
C VAL A 46 -8.49 2.28 1.94
N THR A 47 -8.01 1.06 2.13
CA THR A 47 -8.84 -0.14 2.29
C THR A 47 -8.47 -0.89 3.57
N LEU A 48 -9.47 -1.48 4.23
CA LEU A 48 -9.23 -2.36 5.38
C LEU A 48 -8.56 -3.66 4.89
N VAL A 49 -7.38 -3.95 5.44
CA VAL A 49 -6.58 -5.15 5.12
C VAL A 49 -6.88 -6.27 6.10
N SER A 50 -7.03 -5.94 7.38
CA SER A 50 -7.31 -6.92 8.43
C SER A 50 -8.02 -6.30 9.62
N SER A 51 -8.76 -7.13 10.37
CA SER A 51 -9.36 -6.77 11.64
C SER A 51 -9.08 -7.82 12.71
N THR A 52 -8.97 -7.36 13.95
CA THR A 52 -8.96 -8.20 15.16
C THR A 52 -10.02 -7.66 16.10
N PRO A 53 -11.05 -8.41 16.49
CA PRO A 53 -11.43 -9.73 15.98
C PRO A 53 -11.62 -9.74 14.45
N ALA A 54 -11.38 -10.90 13.83
CA ALA A 54 -11.66 -11.07 12.41
C ALA A 54 -13.17 -11.04 12.15
N ALA A 55 -13.57 -10.64 10.94
CA ALA A 55 -14.97 -10.72 10.52
C ALA A 55 -15.51 -12.15 10.69
N ASP A 56 -16.74 -12.25 11.22
CA ASP A 56 -17.46 -13.49 11.48
C ASP A 56 -16.74 -14.46 12.45
N SER A 57 -15.79 -13.95 13.25
CA SER A 57 -15.03 -14.77 14.19
C SER A 57 -15.75 -14.95 15.53
N HIS A 58 -15.41 -16.06 16.20
CA HIS A 58 -15.86 -16.38 17.55
C HIS A 58 -14.67 -16.32 18.50
N VAL A 59 -14.69 -15.42 19.48
CA VAL A 59 -13.60 -15.20 20.43
C VAL A 59 -14.06 -15.49 21.86
N SER A 60 -13.20 -16.12 22.67
CA SER A 60 -13.48 -16.40 24.09
C SER A 60 -13.05 -15.26 25.01
N ALA A 61 -12.15 -14.40 24.54
CA ALA A 61 -11.70 -13.20 25.25
C ALA A 61 -11.64 -12.02 24.27
N PHE A 62 -12.13 -10.88 24.72
CA PHE A 62 -12.12 -9.63 23.98
C PHE A 62 -11.46 -8.54 24.82
N HIS A 63 -10.49 -7.84 24.23
CA HIS A 63 -9.80 -6.74 24.90
C HIS A 63 -9.93 -5.43 24.12
N HIS A 64 -9.80 -5.48 22.81
CA HIS A 64 -9.86 -4.32 21.93
C HIS A 64 -10.19 -4.75 20.50
N ILE A 65 -10.56 -3.77 19.69
CA ILE A 65 -10.64 -3.90 18.25
C ILE A 65 -9.40 -3.26 17.63
N GLU A 66 -8.80 -3.96 16.68
CA GLU A 66 -7.74 -3.47 15.82
C GLU A 66 -8.22 -3.50 14.36
N LEU A 67 -8.07 -2.39 13.66
CA LEU A 67 -8.36 -2.26 12.22
C LEU A 67 -7.09 -1.80 11.52
N THR A 68 -6.55 -2.62 10.63
CA THR A 68 -5.33 -2.32 9.87
C THR A 68 -5.66 -2.06 8.41
N PHE A 69 -5.12 -0.98 7.89
CA PHE A 69 -5.37 -0.48 6.54
C PHE A 69 -4.09 -0.53 5.68
N ASP A 70 -4.25 -0.50 4.36
CA ASP A 70 -3.14 -0.48 3.40
C ASP A 70 -2.44 0.89 3.29
N GLY A 71 -3.10 1.94 3.77
CA GLY A 71 -2.60 3.32 3.79
C GLY A 71 -2.89 4.03 5.10
N ALA A 72 -2.24 5.19 5.29
CA ALA A 72 -2.43 6.02 6.49
C ALA A 72 -3.79 6.72 6.46
N VAL A 73 -4.49 6.74 7.59
CA VAL A 73 -5.76 7.44 7.76
C VAL A 73 -5.57 8.73 8.57
N GLN A 74 -6.51 9.66 8.41
CA GLN A 74 -6.52 10.93 9.14
C GLN A 74 -7.15 10.76 10.54
N PRO A 75 -6.39 10.89 11.64
CA PRO A 75 -6.92 10.59 12.98
C PRO A 75 -8.14 11.41 13.40
N GLY A 76 -8.21 12.68 12.99
CA GLY A 76 -9.35 13.57 13.28
C GLY A 76 -10.63 13.27 12.48
N ALA A 77 -10.53 12.46 11.44
CA ALA A 77 -11.65 12.07 10.58
C ALA A 77 -11.99 10.57 10.68
N SER A 78 -11.29 9.83 11.54
CA SER A 78 -11.53 8.42 11.83
C SER A 78 -12.58 8.24 12.93
N ARG A 79 -13.53 7.33 12.72
CA ARG A 79 -14.56 6.96 13.70
C ARG A 79 -14.77 5.46 13.71
N VAL A 80 -14.87 4.89 14.90
CA VAL A 80 -15.25 3.49 15.14
C VAL A 80 -16.44 3.47 16.09
N THR A 81 -17.45 2.70 15.72
CA THR A 81 -18.63 2.44 16.56
C THR A 81 -18.76 0.95 16.75
N VAL A 82 -18.95 0.52 17.99
CA VAL A 82 -19.19 -0.89 18.32
C VAL A 82 -20.57 -0.97 18.91
N SER A 83 -21.38 -1.91 18.44
CA SER A 83 -22.74 -2.12 18.93
C SER A 83 -22.95 -3.58 19.27
N ARG A 84 -23.69 -3.85 20.34
CA ARG A 84 -24.22 -5.18 20.63
C ARG A 84 -25.43 -5.43 19.74
N ILE A 85 -25.53 -6.63 19.18
CA ILE A 85 -26.69 -7.09 18.43
C ILE A 85 -27.61 -7.80 19.43
N ASN A 86 -28.83 -7.26 19.61
CA ASN A 86 -29.82 -7.84 20.50
C ASN A 86 -30.59 -8.98 19.81
N GLY A 87 -31.34 -9.78 20.58
CA GLY A 87 -32.10 -10.92 20.04
C GLY A 87 -33.16 -10.54 19.00
N ASP A 88 -33.62 -9.30 18.99
CA ASP A 88 -34.53 -8.72 17.99
C ASP A 88 -33.79 -8.07 16.79
N ARG A 89 -32.46 -8.23 16.72
CA ARG A 89 -31.53 -7.61 15.76
C ARG A 89 -31.40 -6.10 15.87
N THR A 90 -31.88 -5.47 16.95
CA THR A 90 -31.55 -4.06 17.21
C THR A 90 -30.09 -3.92 17.64
N LEU A 91 -29.51 -2.76 17.32
CA LEU A 91 -28.13 -2.42 17.68
C LEU A 91 -28.13 -1.50 18.89
N THR A 92 -27.43 -1.88 19.95
CA THR A 92 -27.17 -1.03 21.11
C THR A 92 -25.71 -0.61 21.12
N PRO A 93 -25.40 0.69 20.93
CA PRO A 93 -24.02 1.18 20.94
C PRO A 93 -23.35 0.89 22.28
N VAL A 94 -22.10 0.42 22.21
CA VAL A 94 -21.19 0.37 23.36
C VAL A 94 -20.69 1.78 23.62
N GLU A 95 -20.91 2.27 24.84
CA GLU A 95 -20.47 3.60 25.23
C GLU A 95 -18.98 3.64 25.60
N ASN A 96 -18.40 4.85 25.57
CA ASN A 96 -17.06 5.13 26.09
C ASN A 96 -15.96 4.27 25.43
N ILE A 97 -15.91 4.28 24.09
CA ILE A 97 -14.83 3.65 23.33
C ILE A 97 -13.72 4.68 23.09
N THR A 98 -12.51 4.34 23.51
CA THR A 98 -11.32 5.13 23.21
C THR A 98 -10.74 4.66 21.89
N VAL A 99 -10.58 5.59 20.95
CA VAL A 99 -9.96 5.32 19.65
C VAL A 99 -8.55 5.93 19.62
N THR A 100 -7.55 5.11 19.34
CA THR A 100 -6.15 5.54 19.15
C THR A 100 -5.61 5.01 17.82
N HIS A 101 -4.46 5.55 17.41
CA HIS A 101 -3.82 5.19 16.15
C HIS A 101 -2.39 4.73 16.42
N SER A 102 -1.91 3.77 15.63
CA SER A 102 -0.52 3.32 15.63
C SER A 102 -0.04 3.04 14.20
N ASN A 103 1.21 2.58 14.06
CA ASN A 103 1.80 2.18 12.78
C ASN A 103 1.65 3.27 11.71
N GLU A 104 2.11 4.49 12.00
CA GLU A 104 2.01 5.65 11.09
C GLU A 104 0.55 5.97 10.66
N ASN A 105 -0.39 5.82 11.60
CA ASN A 105 -1.83 5.97 11.38
C ASN A 105 -2.43 4.95 10.39
N ARG A 106 -1.80 3.80 10.16
CA ARG A 106 -2.38 2.71 9.37
C ARG A 106 -3.17 1.72 10.21
N THR A 107 -3.07 1.80 11.53
CA THR A 107 -3.78 0.91 12.45
C THR A 107 -4.59 1.72 13.45
N LEU A 108 -5.88 1.41 13.53
CA LEU A 108 -6.85 1.97 14.47
C LEU A 108 -7.09 0.97 15.60
N HIS A 109 -7.00 1.46 16.83
CA HIS A 109 -7.31 0.69 18.04
C HIS A 109 -8.54 1.27 18.68
N ALA A 110 -9.57 0.46 18.91
CA ALA A 110 -10.79 0.84 19.60
C ALA A 110 -10.94 -0.01 20.88
N VAL A 111 -10.80 0.64 22.03
CA VAL A 111 -10.81 0.00 23.35
C VAL A 111 -12.03 0.47 24.13
N PRO A 112 -13.00 -0.40 24.44
CA PRO A 112 -14.11 -0.03 25.31
C PRO A 112 -13.62 0.18 26.75
N ALA A 113 -14.20 1.15 27.46
CA ALA A 113 -13.85 1.42 28.85
C ALA A 113 -14.19 0.28 29.82
N GLN A 114 -15.12 -0.59 29.44
CA GLN A 114 -15.55 -1.76 30.20
C GLN A 114 -15.44 -3.02 29.35
N ALA A 115 -15.20 -4.16 30.00
CA ALA A 115 -15.20 -5.44 29.33
C ALA A 115 -16.58 -5.73 28.72
N LEU A 116 -16.58 -6.23 27.48
CA LEU A 116 -17.80 -6.63 26.79
C LEU A 116 -18.28 -7.98 27.34
N SER A 117 -19.59 -8.13 27.47
CA SER A 117 -20.21 -9.40 27.84
C SER A 117 -20.29 -10.35 26.65
N GLN A 118 -20.61 -11.62 26.90
CA GLN A 118 -20.89 -12.56 25.83
C GLN A 118 -22.08 -12.11 24.97
N GLY A 119 -21.97 -12.38 23.66
CA GLY A 119 -22.97 -12.04 22.67
C GLY A 119 -22.39 -11.62 21.33
N ASP A 120 -23.29 -11.22 20.45
CA ASP A 120 -22.99 -10.78 19.09
C ASP A 120 -22.72 -9.27 19.06
N TYR A 121 -21.69 -8.87 18.31
CA TYR A 121 -21.26 -7.49 18.18
C TYR A 121 -21.05 -7.12 16.73
N GLN A 122 -21.38 -5.88 16.40
CA GLN A 122 -21.09 -5.25 15.11
C GLN A 122 -20.08 -4.12 15.32
N VAL A 123 -19.03 -4.11 14.50
CA VAL A 123 -18.09 -3.01 14.37
C VAL A 123 -18.40 -2.26 13.09
N GLU A 124 -18.62 -0.97 13.20
CA GLU A 124 -18.72 -0.04 12.06
C GLU A 124 -17.57 0.96 12.13
N TRP A 125 -16.95 1.22 11.00
CA TRP A 125 -15.86 2.19 10.89
C TRP A 125 -16.05 3.14 9.72
N ARG A 126 -15.52 4.33 9.87
CA ARG A 126 -15.36 5.33 8.81
C ARG A 126 -14.01 6.00 8.99
N VAL A 127 -13.22 6.08 7.92
CA VAL A 127 -11.90 6.72 7.90
C VAL A 127 -11.75 7.56 6.65
N VAL A 128 -10.81 8.49 6.66
CA VAL A 128 -10.45 9.30 5.48
C VAL A 128 -8.97 9.09 5.21
N GLY A 129 -8.64 8.74 3.96
CA GLY A 129 -7.27 8.53 3.50
C GLY A 129 -6.55 9.82 3.09
N GLY A 130 -5.44 9.67 2.37
CA GLY A 130 -4.68 10.80 1.82
C GLY A 130 -5.36 11.48 0.62
N ASP A 131 -6.39 10.86 0.06
CA ASP A 131 -7.17 11.35 -1.09
C ASP A 131 -8.43 12.14 -0.69
N ASP A 132 -8.63 12.34 0.62
CA ASP A 132 -9.75 13.07 1.21
C ASP A 132 -11.15 12.46 0.98
N HIS A 133 -11.23 11.21 0.51
CA HIS A 133 -12.50 10.50 0.38
C HIS A 133 -12.79 9.65 1.62
N PRO A 134 -13.98 9.80 2.25
CA PRO A 134 -14.37 8.93 3.34
C PRO A 134 -14.70 7.53 2.83
N VAL A 135 -14.05 6.54 3.42
CA VAL A 135 -14.31 5.11 3.22
C VAL A 135 -14.81 4.52 4.53
N GLY A 136 -15.69 3.52 4.44
CA GLY A 136 -16.31 2.92 5.62
C GLY A 136 -16.71 1.49 5.38
N GLY A 137 -16.96 0.77 6.45
CA GLY A 137 -17.37 -0.62 6.41
C GLY A 137 -17.91 -1.08 7.75
N ARG A 138 -18.43 -2.31 7.76
CA ARG A 138 -18.88 -2.98 8.98
C ARG A 138 -18.61 -4.47 8.91
N TYR A 139 -18.43 -5.09 10.06
CA TYR A 139 -18.37 -6.54 10.21
C TYR A 139 -18.87 -6.95 11.59
N ASP A 140 -19.23 -8.21 11.71
CA ASP A 140 -19.76 -8.77 12.95
C ASP A 140 -18.76 -9.76 13.56
N PHE A 141 -18.80 -9.93 14.88
CA PHE A 141 -18.05 -10.95 15.61
C PHE A 141 -18.81 -11.39 16.87
N MET A 142 -18.50 -12.57 17.40
CA MET A 142 -19.17 -13.13 18.56
C MET A 142 -18.20 -13.35 19.72
N ILE A 143 -18.63 -13.00 20.93
CA ILE A 143 -17.96 -13.33 22.19
C ILE A 143 -18.71 -14.49 22.85
N HIS A 144 -18.01 -15.59 23.15
CA HIS A 144 -18.59 -16.82 23.74
C HIS A 144 -17.94 -17.26 25.05
#